data_AF-M3GSJ0-F1
#
_entry.id   AF-M3GSJ0-F1
#
_cell.length_a   1.000
_cell.length_b   1.000
_cell.length_c   1.000
_cell.angle_alpha   90.00
_cell.angle_beta   90.00
_cell.angle_gamma   90.00
#
_symmetry.space_group_name_H-M   'P 1'
#
loop_
_entity.id
_entity.type
_entity.pdbx_description
1 polymer ?
#
loop_
_entity_poly.entity_id
_entity_poly.type
_entity_poly.pdbx_seq_one_letter_code
_entity_poly.pdbx_strand_id
1 'polypeptide(L)'
;MNQKLFQSIEGKKKELDRLRPLSKSILEKLREQFFLEWTYNSNAIEGNTLSLHETDLVLRQGITIGNKSLREHFEVLNHKEGIDFIENTIKKKKDISIDLIREIHGLILKNIDDEEAGVFRRTNVRITGASHIPPNAAKVYDLIQELVEWFYRNKKKYPFPNLRLGFITNSFLSIRSLMGTEEPLDYL
;
A
#
# COMPACT_ATOMS: atom_id res chain seq x y z
N MET A 1 -23.82 6.71 1.93
CA MET A 1 -23.17 5.87 0.89
C MET A 1 -24.21 5.55 -0.18
N ASN A 2 -23.90 5.67 -1.47
CA ASN A 2 -24.88 5.53 -2.57
C ASN A 2 -25.36 4.07 -2.70
N GLN A 3 -26.62 3.80 -2.34
CA GLN A 3 -27.19 2.45 -2.32
C GLN A 3 -27.21 1.78 -3.70
N LYS A 4 -27.38 2.57 -4.77
CA LYS A 4 -27.34 2.07 -6.16
C LYS A 4 -25.93 1.59 -6.55
N LEU A 5 -24.90 2.32 -6.12
CA LEU A 5 -23.51 1.93 -6.36
C LEU A 5 -23.18 0.61 -5.65
N PHE A 6 -23.60 0.45 -4.40
CA PHE A 6 -23.38 -0.79 -3.65
C PHE A 6 -24.03 -1.99 -4.33
N GLN A 7 -25.29 -1.87 -4.74
CA GLN A 7 -26.00 -2.92 -5.49
C GLN A 7 -25.30 -3.26 -6.82
N SER A 8 -24.78 -2.25 -7.54
CA SER A 8 -24.03 -2.47 -8.77
C SER A 8 -22.74 -3.26 -8.54
N ILE A 9 -21.97 -2.90 -7.50
CA ILE A 9 -20.73 -3.60 -7.11
C ILE A 9 -21.04 -5.05 -6.72
N GLU A 10 -22.09 -5.28 -5.93
CA GLU A 10 -22.51 -6.63 -5.55
C GLU A 10 -22.95 -7.46 -6.75
N GLY A 11 -23.69 -6.87 -7.69
CA GLY A 11 -24.11 -7.53 -8.93
C GLY A 11 -22.90 -7.99 -9.76
N LYS A 12 -21.94 -7.08 -10.00
CA LYS A 12 -20.71 -7.39 -10.74
C LYS A 12 -19.85 -8.45 -10.05
N LYS A 13 -19.77 -8.40 -8.71
CA LYS A 13 -19.05 -9.42 -7.93
C LYS A 13 -19.70 -10.80 -8.10
N LYS A 14 -21.03 -10.89 -8.01
CA LYS A 14 -21.77 -12.15 -8.22
C LYS A 14 -21.55 -12.72 -9.62
N GLU A 15 -21.54 -11.86 -10.63
CA GLU A 15 -21.24 -12.26 -12.01
C GLU A 15 -19.82 -12.81 -12.14
N LEU A 16 -18.81 -12.11 -11.59
CA LEU A 16 -17.43 -12.58 -11.56
C LEU A 16 -17.28 -13.92 -10.82
N ASP A 17 -17.96 -14.09 -9.69
CA ASP A 17 -17.91 -15.32 -8.90
C ASP A 17 -18.50 -16.52 -9.67
N ARG A 18 -19.50 -16.30 -10.55
CA ARG A 18 -20.06 -17.34 -11.42
C ARG A 18 -19.10 -17.84 -12.49
N LEU A 19 -18.09 -17.04 -12.86
CA LEU A 19 -17.09 -17.42 -13.86
C LEU A 19 -15.95 -18.29 -13.27
N ARG A 20 -16.01 -18.63 -11.97
CA ARG A 20 -15.00 -19.44 -11.30
C ARG A 20 -15.29 -20.95 -11.44
N PRO A 21 -14.26 -21.81 -11.47
CA PRO A 21 -12.84 -21.46 -11.40
C PRO A 21 -12.31 -20.93 -12.73
N LEU A 22 -11.52 -19.85 -12.66
CA LEU A 22 -10.75 -19.38 -13.81
C LEU A 22 -9.55 -20.31 -14.02
N SER A 23 -9.11 -20.47 -15.26
CA SER A 23 -7.91 -21.27 -15.55
C SER A 23 -6.67 -20.65 -14.90
N LYS A 24 -5.69 -21.48 -14.54
CA LYS A 24 -4.43 -21.02 -13.92
C LYS A 24 -3.74 -19.94 -14.75
N SER A 25 -3.67 -20.13 -16.07
CA SER A 25 -3.05 -19.17 -16.98
C SER A 25 -3.78 -17.82 -17.00
N ILE A 26 -5.12 -17.82 -16.96
CA ILE A 26 -5.90 -16.57 -16.88
C ILE A 26 -5.66 -15.87 -15.54
N LEU A 27 -5.64 -16.62 -14.44
CA LEU A 27 -5.38 -16.07 -13.11
C LEU A 27 -3.98 -15.45 -13.00
N GLU A 28 -2.97 -16.10 -13.56
CA GLU A 28 -1.60 -15.57 -13.58
C GLU A 28 -1.51 -14.25 -14.35
N LYS A 29 -2.10 -14.19 -15.56
CA LYS A 29 -2.15 -12.95 -16.36
C LYS A 29 -2.88 -11.82 -15.64
N LEU A 30 -4.04 -12.10 -15.06
CA LEU A 30 -4.81 -11.10 -14.30
C LEU A 30 -4.03 -10.60 -13.08
N ARG A 31 -3.34 -11.50 -12.36
CA ARG A 31 -2.52 -11.14 -11.20
C ARG A 31 -1.34 -10.26 -11.60
N GLU A 32 -0.63 -10.63 -12.66
CA GLU A 32 0.48 -9.84 -13.18
C GLU A 32 0.06 -8.43 -13.62
N GLN A 33 -1.04 -8.33 -14.39
CA GLN A 33 -1.57 -7.04 -14.81
C GLN A 33 -2.01 -6.20 -13.61
N PHE A 34 -2.74 -6.80 -12.66
CA PHE A 34 -3.20 -6.10 -11.47
C PHE A 34 -2.04 -5.56 -10.62
N PHE A 35 -0.96 -6.32 -10.44
CA PHE A 35 0.19 -5.87 -9.66
C PHE A 35 1.02 -4.79 -10.35
N LEU A 36 1.14 -4.86 -11.67
CA LEU A 36 1.75 -3.79 -12.46
C LEU A 36 0.94 -2.49 -12.29
N GLU A 37 -0.37 -2.55 -12.56
CA GLU A 37 -1.24 -1.39 -12.46
C GLU A 37 -1.30 -0.84 -11.03
N TRP A 38 -1.35 -1.71 -10.01
CA TRP A 38 -1.34 -1.27 -8.62
C TRP A 38 -0.03 -0.57 -8.27
N THR A 39 1.12 -1.12 -8.66
CA THR A 39 2.43 -0.52 -8.40
C THR A 39 2.59 0.83 -9.09
N TYR A 40 2.20 0.91 -10.36
CA TYR A 40 2.21 2.17 -11.10
C TYR A 40 1.30 3.22 -10.47
N ASN A 41 0.01 2.90 -10.27
CA ASN A 41 -0.96 3.89 -9.79
C ASN A 41 -0.66 4.33 -8.35
N SER A 42 -0.19 3.44 -7.47
CA SER A 42 0.14 3.80 -6.09
C SER A 42 1.32 4.78 -6.04
N ASN A 43 2.40 4.50 -6.78
CA ASN A 43 3.56 5.38 -6.80
C ASN A 43 3.26 6.70 -7.54
N ALA A 44 2.43 6.68 -8.59
CA ALA A 44 2.04 7.90 -9.30
C ALA A 44 1.24 8.89 -8.43
N ILE A 45 0.41 8.40 -7.49
CA ILE A 45 -0.29 9.25 -6.50
C ILE A 45 0.70 9.97 -5.59
N GLU A 46 1.86 9.36 -5.32
CA GLU A 46 2.94 9.88 -4.49
C GLU A 46 3.92 10.78 -5.27
N GLY A 47 3.68 11.01 -6.57
CA GLY A 47 4.50 11.86 -7.42
C GLY A 47 5.58 11.15 -8.22
N ASN A 48 5.65 9.81 -8.20
CA ASN A 48 6.54 9.07 -9.08
C ASN A 48 6.14 9.27 -10.55
N THR A 49 7.12 9.55 -11.41
CA THR A 49 6.87 10.00 -12.78
C THR A 49 7.08 8.92 -13.83
N LEU A 50 7.41 7.68 -13.44
CA LEU A 50 7.49 6.55 -14.35
C LEU A 50 6.11 6.27 -14.95
N SER A 51 6.03 6.18 -16.27
CA SER A 51 4.84 5.71 -16.97
C SER A 51 4.55 4.23 -16.67
N LEU A 52 3.34 3.77 -17.01
CA LEU A 52 2.97 2.35 -16.85
C LEU A 52 3.92 1.42 -17.62
N HIS A 53 4.34 1.82 -18.83
CA HIS A 53 5.28 1.04 -19.64
C HIS A 53 6.68 1.02 -19.02
N GLU A 54 7.17 2.17 -18.57
CA GLU A 54 8.47 2.26 -17.87
C GLU A 54 8.47 1.43 -16.57
N THR A 55 7.39 1.48 -15.80
CA THR A 55 7.20 0.64 -14.61
C THR A 55 7.27 -0.85 -14.95
N ASP A 56 6.65 -1.27 -16.06
CA ASP A 56 6.70 -2.66 -16.53
C ASP A 56 8.12 -3.10 -16.90
N LEU A 57 8.86 -2.23 -17.60
CA LEU A 57 10.26 -2.47 -17.95
C LEU A 57 11.14 -2.63 -16.70
N VAL A 58 10.97 -1.76 -15.70
CA VAL A 58 11.67 -1.86 -14.41
C VAL A 58 11.35 -3.19 -13.72
N LEU A 59 10.06 -3.54 -13.60
CA LEU A 59 9.65 -4.74 -12.85
C LEU A 59 10.01 -6.05 -13.53
N ARG A 60 9.89 -6.13 -14.87
CA ARG A 60 10.06 -7.39 -15.61
C ARG A 60 11.44 -7.59 -16.18
N GLN A 61 12.11 -6.50 -16.59
CA GLN A 61 13.42 -6.57 -17.24
C GLN A 61 14.54 -6.10 -16.34
N GLY A 62 14.24 -5.46 -15.19
CA GLY A 62 15.24 -4.98 -14.25
C GLY A 62 16.09 -3.85 -14.81
N ILE A 63 15.57 -3.11 -15.80
CA ILE A 63 16.31 -2.02 -16.45
C ILE A 63 16.06 -0.70 -15.74
N THR A 64 17.03 0.21 -15.83
CA THR A 64 16.87 1.60 -15.42
C THR A 64 16.41 2.48 -16.58
N ILE A 65 15.55 3.44 -16.29
CA ILE A 65 14.98 4.40 -17.22
C ILE A 65 15.77 5.70 -17.13
N GLY A 66 16.25 6.19 -18.28
CA GLY A 66 16.98 7.45 -18.36
C GLY A 66 16.13 8.65 -17.90
N ASN A 67 16.78 9.66 -17.32
CA ASN A 67 16.14 10.87 -16.79
C ASN A 67 15.11 10.64 -15.66
N LYS A 68 15.15 9.48 -15.01
CA LYS A 68 14.36 9.17 -13.81
C LYS A 68 15.30 8.94 -12.65
N SER A 69 14.90 9.36 -11.46
CA SER A 69 15.74 9.21 -10.27
C SER A 69 15.85 7.73 -9.86
N LEU A 70 16.97 7.33 -9.24
CA LEU A 70 17.09 5.99 -8.67
C LEU A 70 16.02 5.74 -7.59
N ARG A 71 15.66 6.80 -6.85
CA ARG A 71 14.56 6.76 -5.87
C ARG A 71 13.27 6.25 -6.50
N GLU A 72 12.84 6.80 -7.64
CA GLU A 72 11.61 6.37 -8.31
C GLU A 72 11.64 4.89 -8.72
N HIS A 73 12.81 4.38 -9.10
CA HIS A 73 12.98 2.96 -9.40
C HIS A 73 12.86 2.10 -8.16
N PHE A 74 13.50 2.52 -7.06
CA PHE A 74 13.39 1.82 -5.78
C PHE A 74 11.94 1.84 -5.26
N GLU A 75 11.20 2.93 -5.41
CA GLU A 75 9.78 2.99 -5.03
C GLU A 75 8.94 1.93 -5.78
N VAL A 76 9.17 1.74 -7.08
CA VAL A 76 8.53 0.69 -7.89
C VAL A 76 8.93 -0.71 -7.42
N LEU A 77 10.23 -0.96 -7.23
CA LEU A 77 10.74 -2.27 -6.81
C LEU A 77 10.29 -2.64 -5.39
N ASN A 78 10.39 -1.70 -4.46
CA ASN A 78 10.01 -1.88 -3.06
C ASN A 78 8.50 -2.10 -2.91
N HIS A 79 7.68 -1.39 -3.67
CA HIS A 79 6.24 -1.63 -3.66
C HIS A 79 5.91 -3.05 -4.12
N LYS A 80 6.58 -3.55 -5.17
CA LYS A 80 6.42 -4.94 -5.61
C LYS A 80 6.90 -5.95 -4.57
N GLU A 81 8.04 -5.70 -3.92
CA GLU A 81 8.56 -6.53 -2.82
C GLU A 81 7.57 -6.56 -1.65
N GLY A 82 6.97 -5.42 -1.31
CA GLY A 82 5.93 -5.30 -0.29
C GLY A 82 4.67 -6.10 -0.61
N ILE A 83 4.20 -6.10 -1.85
CA ILE A 83 3.07 -6.94 -2.30
C ILE A 83 3.38 -8.42 -2.08
N ASP A 84 4.55 -8.89 -2.55
CA ASP A 84 4.95 -10.29 -2.43
C ASP A 84 5.09 -10.71 -0.96
N PHE A 85 5.64 -9.82 -0.13
CA PHE A 85 5.74 -10.02 1.30
C PHE A 85 4.36 -10.16 1.96
N ILE A 86 3.40 -9.31 1.62
CA ILE A 86 2.03 -9.38 2.14
C ILE A 86 1.34 -10.68 1.71
N GLU A 87 1.45 -11.06 0.43
CA GLU A 87 0.87 -12.33 -0.03
C GLU A 87 1.46 -13.54 0.71
N ASN A 88 2.77 -13.55 0.93
CA ASN A 88 3.44 -14.60 1.68
C ASN A 88 3.03 -14.62 3.16
N THR A 89 2.84 -13.46 3.77
CA THR A 89 2.32 -13.29 5.13
C THR A 89 0.91 -13.87 5.27
N ILE A 90 0.03 -13.56 4.31
CA ILE A 90 -1.33 -14.10 4.26
C ILE A 90 -1.33 -15.63 4.08
N LYS A 91 -0.50 -16.15 3.17
CA LYS A 91 -0.36 -17.61 2.97
C LYS A 91 0.09 -18.34 4.23
N LYS A 92 1.01 -17.72 4.99
CA LYS A 92 1.50 -18.24 6.28
C LYS A 92 0.50 -18.03 7.43
N LYS A 93 -0.65 -17.38 7.17
CA LYS A 93 -1.68 -17.04 8.17
C LYS A 93 -1.09 -16.30 9.38
N LYS A 94 -0.08 -15.45 9.12
CA LYS A 94 0.47 -14.57 10.16
C LYS A 94 -0.59 -13.55 10.55
N ASP A 95 -0.67 -13.29 11.84
CA ASP A 95 -1.52 -12.26 12.42
C ASP A 95 -0.98 -10.86 12.08
N ILE A 96 -1.89 -9.89 11.90
CA ILE A 96 -1.52 -8.48 11.83
C ILE A 96 -1.00 -8.05 13.19
N SER A 97 0.19 -7.47 13.23
CA SER A 97 0.85 -6.95 14.42
C SER A 97 1.53 -5.62 14.11
N ILE A 98 1.96 -4.91 15.16
CA ILE A 98 2.76 -3.70 15.03
C ILE A 98 4.07 -4.02 14.29
N ASP A 99 4.73 -5.12 14.64
CA ASP A 99 5.97 -5.55 13.99
C ASP A 99 5.77 -5.83 12.50
N LEU A 100 4.65 -6.46 12.12
CA LEU A 100 4.33 -6.68 10.71
C LEU A 100 4.16 -5.35 9.96
N ILE A 101 3.52 -4.36 10.57
CA ILE A 101 3.35 -3.01 9.97
C ILE A 101 4.73 -2.35 9.78
N ARG A 102 5.63 -2.49 10.76
CA ARG A 102 7.00 -1.97 10.69
C ARG A 102 7.83 -2.71 9.63
N GLU A 103 7.70 -4.03 9.52
CA GLU A 103 8.34 -4.83 8.48
C GLU A 103 7.92 -4.35 7.08
N ILE A 104 6.61 -4.15 6.87
CA ILE A 104 6.09 -3.61 5.60
C ILE A 104 6.65 -2.20 5.35
N HIS A 105 6.63 -1.31 6.34
CA HIS A 105 7.19 0.04 6.20
C HIS A 105 8.68 0.02 5.84
N GLY A 106 9.45 -0.87 6.49
CA GLY A 106 10.87 -1.03 6.19
C GLY A 106 11.13 -1.50 4.76
N LEU A 107 10.33 -2.43 4.25
CA LEU A 107 10.43 -2.84 2.84
C LEU A 107 10.14 -1.70 1.86
N ILE A 108 9.17 -0.84 2.19
CA ILE A 108 8.79 0.28 1.33
C ILE A 108 9.90 1.34 1.24
N LEU A 109 10.64 1.60 2.32
CA LEU A 109 11.70 2.63 2.36
C LEU A 109 13.12 2.12 2.11
N LYS A 110 13.31 0.80 1.98
CA LYS A 110 14.60 0.18 1.71
C LYS A 110 15.33 0.83 0.51
N ASN A 111 16.58 1.23 0.66
CA ASN A 111 17.37 1.97 -0.35
C ASN A 111 16.81 3.36 -0.74
N ILE A 112 15.81 3.86 -0.02
CA ILE A 112 15.24 5.19 -0.20
C ILE A 112 15.58 6.05 1.01
N ASP A 113 15.27 5.54 2.21
CA ASP A 113 15.58 6.13 3.50
C ASP A 113 15.74 5.01 4.53
N ASP A 114 16.94 4.43 4.59
CA ASP A 114 17.23 3.28 5.45
C ASP A 114 17.23 3.63 6.94
N GLU A 115 17.38 4.92 7.30
CA GLU A 115 17.35 5.36 8.70
C GLU A 115 15.92 5.37 9.25
N GLU A 116 14.94 5.73 8.42
CA GLU A 116 13.52 5.76 8.79
C GLU A 116 12.77 4.45 8.44
N ALA A 117 13.41 3.53 7.72
CA ALA A 117 12.86 2.23 7.35
C ALA A 117 12.37 1.42 8.56
N GLY A 118 11.04 1.22 8.66
CA GLY A 118 10.41 0.46 9.76
C GLY A 118 10.46 1.15 11.14
N VAL A 119 10.77 2.44 11.18
CA VAL A 119 10.88 3.23 12.41
C VAL A 119 9.68 4.18 12.53
N PHE A 120 9.16 4.32 13.75
CA PHE A 120 8.16 5.34 14.04
C PHE A 120 8.81 6.72 14.08
N ARG A 121 8.19 7.71 13.44
CA ARG A 121 8.68 9.09 13.53
C ARG A 121 8.86 9.55 14.97
N ARG A 122 9.93 10.33 15.16
CA ARG A 122 10.31 10.91 16.44
C ARG A 122 9.87 12.36 16.58
N THR A 123 9.48 12.97 15.46
CA THR A 123 9.15 14.39 15.34
C THR A 123 7.74 14.59 14.80
N ASN A 124 7.18 15.75 15.13
CA ASN A 124 5.89 16.16 14.55
C ASN A 124 6.11 16.67 13.13
N VAL A 125 5.26 16.24 12.22
CA VAL A 125 5.30 16.63 10.82
C VAL A 125 4.09 17.51 10.49
N ARG A 126 4.25 18.34 9.46
CA ARG A 126 3.16 19.10 8.87
C ARG A 126 3.15 18.83 7.38
N ILE A 127 1.97 18.49 6.87
CA ILE A 127 1.78 18.19 5.46
C ILE A 127 1.57 19.50 4.72
N THR A 128 2.49 19.87 3.84
CA THR A 128 2.38 21.09 3.04
C THR A 128 1.11 21.03 2.18
N GLY A 129 0.28 22.07 2.26
CA GLY A 129 -0.97 22.15 1.50
C GLY A 129 -2.17 21.41 2.10
N ALA A 130 -2.01 20.63 3.17
CA ALA A 130 -3.13 20.02 3.87
C ALA A 130 -3.58 20.84 5.09
N SER A 131 -4.89 20.89 5.32
CA SER A 131 -5.47 21.44 6.56
C SER A 131 -5.39 20.45 7.72
N HIS A 132 -5.23 19.16 7.42
CA HIS A 132 -5.12 18.10 8.40
C HIS A 132 -3.77 18.18 9.14
N ILE A 133 -3.81 18.09 10.47
CA ILE A 133 -2.63 18.05 11.32
C ILE A 133 -2.48 16.61 11.83
N PRO A 134 -1.37 15.92 11.46
CA PRO A 134 -1.10 14.58 11.98
C PRO A 134 -1.01 14.53 13.51
N PRO A 135 -1.23 13.36 14.13
CA PRO A 135 -1.13 13.22 15.59
C PRO A 135 0.26 13.61 16.12
N ASN A 136 0.43 13.71 17.43
CA ASN A 136 1.77 13.87 18.00
C ASN A 136 2.61 12.59 17.79
N ALA A 137 3.90 12.74 17.47
CA ALA A 137 4.84 11.62 17.27
C ALA A 137 4.85 10.62 18.43
N ALA A 138 4.82 11.14 19.66
CA ALA A 138 4.80 10.32 20.87
C ALA A 138 3.55 9.43 20.99
N LYS A 139 2.46 9.76 20.28
CA LYS A 139 1.22 8.97 20.28
C LYS A 139 1.13 7.95 19.14
N VAL A 140 2.05 7.97 18.18
CA VAL A 140 1.92 7.14 16.98
C VAL A 140 1.88 5.65 17.32
N TYR A 141 2.77 5.20 18.20
CA TYR A 141 2.80 3.81 18.65
C TYR A 141 1.44 3.39 19.23
N ASP A 142 0.92 4.16 20.18
CA ASP A 142 -0.36 3.89 20.84
C ASP A 142 -1.51 3.85 19.83
N LEU A 143 -1.54 4.77 18.86
CA LEU A 143 -2.56 4.79 17.81
C LEU A 143 -2.48 3.58 16.87
N ILE A 144 -1.28 3.11 16.52
CA ILE A 144 -1.12 1.88 15.74
C ILE A 144 -1.56 0.66 16.57
N GLN A 145 -1.23 0.64 17.87
CA GLN A 145 -1.70 -0.41 18.77
C GLN A 145 -3.24 -0.44 18.82
N GLU A 146 -3.88 0.71 19.03
CA GLU A 146 -5.34 0.85 19.03
C GLU A 146 -5.96 0.39 17.70
N LEU A 147 -5.31 0.69 16.57
CA LEU A 147 -5.73 0.24 15.24
C LEU A 147 -5.69 -1.28 15.12
N VAL A 148 -4.60 -1.92 15.55
CA VAL A 148 -4.45 -3.39 15.54
C VAL A 148 -5.52 -4.04 16.42
N GLU A 149 -5.74 -3.52 17.62
CA GLU A 149 -6.78 -4.03 18.50
C GLU A 149 -8.18 -3.84 17.91
N TRP A 150 -8.45 -2.66 17.35
CA TRP A 150 -9.71 -2.39 16.66
C TRP A 150 -9.95 -3.37 15.51
N PHE A 151 -8.91 -3.68 14.72
CA PHE A 151 -9.00 -4.67 13.66
C PHE A 151 -9.44 -6.03 14.22
N TYR A 152 -8.84 -6.51 15.31
CA TYR A 152 -9.21 -7.80 15.90
C TYR A 152 -10.60 -7.80 16.54
N ARG A 153 -11.01 -6.69 17.18
CA ARG A 153 -12.37 -6.52 17.71
C ARG A 153 -13.43 -6.57 16.60
N ASN A 154 -13.11 -6.05 15.41
CA ASN A 154 -14.07 -5.88 14.33
C ASN A 154 -13.95 -6.91 13.19
N LYS A 155 -12.89 -7.74 13.15
CA LYS A 155 -12.64 -8.64 12.02
C LYS A 155 -13.85 -9.53 11.70
N LYS A 156 -14.58 -10.03 12.69
CA LYS A 156 -15.76 -10.88 12.46
C LYS A 156 -17.01 -10.10 11.98
N LYS A 157 -17.11 -8.81 12.29
CA LYS A 157 -18.27 -7.95 11.99
C LYS A 157 -18.32 -7.50 10.52
N TYR A 158 -17.16 -7.41 9.87
CA TYR A 158 -17.02 -7.04 8.47
C TYR A 158 -16.48 -8.22 7.66
N PRO A 159 -17.36 -9.13 7.18
CA PRO A 159 -16.97 -10.34 6.47
C PRO A 159 -16.50 -10.04 5.03
N PHE A 160 -16.83 -8.87 4.49
CA PHE A 160 -16.38 -8.46 3.15
C PHE A 160 -14.94 -7.92 3.18
N PRO A 161 -14.02 -8.49 2.37
CA PRO A 161 -12.67 -7.94 2.19
C PRO A 161 -12.66 -6.47 1.79
N ASN A 162 -13.68 -5.97 1.09
CA ASN A 162 -13.70 -4.61 0.51
C ASN A 162 -13.80 -3.48 1.57
N LEU A 163 -14.42 -3.74 2.73
CA LEU A 163 -14.45 -2.77 3.85
C LEU A 163 -13.17 -2.82 4.69
N ARG A 164 -12.49 -3.98 4.72
CA ARG A 164 -11.14 -4.10 5.30
C ARG A 164 -10.10 -3.44 4.38
N LEU A 165 -10.27 -3.58 3.06
CA LEU A 165 -9.44 -2.95 2.05
C LEU A 165 -9.49 -1.43 2.17
N GLY A 166 -10.67 -0.81 2.34
CA GLY A 166 -10.75 0.66 2.51
C GLY A 166 -9.94 1.22 3.68
N PHE A 167 -9.74 0.43 4.75
CA PHE A 167 -8.85 0.79 5.85
C PHE A 167 -7.38 0.46 5.54
N ILE A 168 -7.09 -0.69 4.92
CA ILE A 168 -5.72 -1.14 4.61
C ILE A 168 -5.09 -0.40 3.41
N THR A 169 -5.89 0.01 2.41
CA THR A 169 -5.43 0.83 1.28
C THR A 169 -5.23 2.28 1.69
N ASN A 170 -6.06 2.81 2.60
CA ASN A 170 -5.71 4.03 3.32
C ASN A 170 -4.49 3.82 4.23
N SER A 171 -4.23 2.59 4.69
CA SER A 171 -3.05 2.30 5.51
C SER A 171 -1.74 2.38 4.74
N PHE A 172 -1.67 2.27 3.41
CA PHE A 172 -0.37 2.51 2.73
C PHE A 172 0.00 3.99 2.73
N LEU A 173 -0.94 4.86 2.34
CA LEU A 173 -0.84 6.33 2.47
C LEU A 173 -0.68 6.76 3.93
N SER A 174 -1.45 6.15 4.84
CA SER A 174 -1.43 6.46 6.27
C SER A 174 -0.23 5.85 6.99
N ILE A 175 0.34 4.72 6.59
CA ILE A 175 1.57 4.19 7.20
C ILE A 175 2.72 5.12 6.84
N ARG A 176 2.79 5.60 5.61
CA ARG A 176 3.77 6.62 5.20
C ARG A 176 3.60 7.93 5.99
N SER A 177 2.36 8.42 6.13
CA SER A 177 2.01 9.62 6.90
C SER A 177 2.16 9.47 8.43
N LEU A 178 1.89 8.28 8.98
CA LEU A 178 1.97 7.98 10.41
C LEU A 178 3.40 7.70 10.85
N MET A 179 4.19 7.03 10.00
CA MET A 179 5.58 6.67 10.27
C MET A 179 6.56 7.77 9.84
N GLY A 180 6.15 8.75 9.02
CA GLY A 180 6.78 10.07 8.96
C GLY A 180 7.50 10.48 7.69
N THR A 181 7.29 9.87 6.53
CA THR A 181 8.04 10.26 5.32
C THR A 181 7.34 11.30 4.45
N GLU A 182 6.57 12.20 5.05
CA GLU A 182 6.14 13.40 4.36
C GLU A 182 7.24 14.45 4.55
N GLU A 183 8.32 14.31 3.79
CA GLU A 183 9.15 15.49 3.53
C GLU A 183 8.25 16.56 2.91
N PRO A 184 8.41 17.84 3.29
CA PRO A 184 7.75 18.91 2.57
C PRO A 184 8.16 18.79 1.10
N LEU A 185 7.20 18.94 0.18
CA LEU A 185 7.44 19.09 -1.26
C LEU A 185 8.19 20.43 -1.54
N ASP A 186 9.31 20.67 -0.89
CA ASP A 186 10.15 21.86 -1.01
C ASP A 186 11.34 21.57 -1.95
N TYR A 187 11.03 21.06 -3.13
CA TYR A 187 11.94 21.07 -4.29
C TYR A 187 11.19 21.51 -5.54
N LEU A 188 10.60 22.72 -5.49
CA LEU A 188 10.36 23.60 -6.64
C LEU A 188 10.51 25.06 -6.22
#